data_AF-A0A9W5U0E1-F1
#
_entry.id   AF-A0A9W5U0E1-F1
#
_cell.length_a   1.000
_cell.length_b   1.000
_cell.length_c   1.000
_cell.angle_alpha   90.00
_cell.angle_beta   90.00
_cell.angle_gamma   90.00
#
_symmetry.space_group_name_H-M   'P 1'
#
loop_
_entity.id
_entity.type
_entity.pdbx_description
1 polymer ?
#
loop_
_entity_poly.entity_id
_entity_poly.type
_entity_poly.pdbx_seq_one_letter_code
_entity_poly.pdbx_strand_id
1 'polypeptide(L)'
;MRGKPTRGFYSEDELKKHKKGKGYVAKKLAEQETLKEHEQLQADRIPSHLCYYGKKEWKRIIPLLKQLPIAELDRELIETYCMLHGSRRRLEKDIQKHGETYKNYDEDGNLTGIKKNPSYDLLLSTVKELRMIANQLGMTMNSRLQLAVPDDDKEEDEILKLLKG
;
A
#
# COMPACT_ATOMS: atom_id res chain seq x y z
N MET A 1 18.91 14.26 -16.04
CA MET A 1 17.77 13.57 -15.37
C MET A 1 18.01 12.08 -15.46
N ARG A 2 18.01 11.35 -14.33
CA ARG A 2 18.06 9.87 -14.37
C ARG A 2 16.75 9.37 -14.99
N GLY A 3 16.82 8.45 -15.96
CA GLY A 3 15.64 7.84 -16.57
C GLY A 3 14.75 7.25 -15.47
N LYS A 4 13.44 7.40 -15.60
CA LYS A 4 12.52 6.73 -14.67
C LYS A 4 12.40 5.27 -15.11
N PRO A 5 12.52 4.31 -14.19
CA PRO A 5 12.37 2.89 -14.51
C PRO A 5 10.96 2.59 -15.01
N THR A 6 10.86 1.69 -15.99
CA THR A 6 9.57 1.27 -16.56
C THR A 6 9.03 0.11 -15.72
N ARG A 7 7.83 0.24 -15.14
CA ARG A 7 7.23 -0.73 -14.19
C ARG A 7 8.08 -0.99 -12.93
N GLY A 8 8.95 -0.05 -12.56
CA GLY A 8 9.88 -0.21 -11.43
C GLY A 8 11.12 -1.03 -11.77
N PHE A 9 11.30 -1.44 -13.04
CA PHE A 9 12.49 -2.12 -13.51
C PHE A 9 13.52 -1.15 -14.10
N TYR A 10 14.77 -1.29 -13.67
CA TYR A 10 15.95 -0.60 -14.20
C TYR A 10 16.51 -1.34 -15.42
N SER A 11 16.94 -0.56 -16.41
CA SER A 11 17.80 -1.07 -17.48
C SER A 11 19.20 -1.37 -16.96
N GLU A 12 19.94 -2.23 -17.67
CA GLU A 12 21.33 -2.55 -17.34
C GLU A 12 22.20 -1.28 -17.29
N ASP A 13 21.98 -0.32 -18.21
CA ASP A 13 22.70 0.95 -18.23
C ASP A 13 22.36 1.86 -17.04
N GLU A 14 21.13 1.79 -16.53
CA GLU A 14 20.75 2.48 -15.30
C GLU A 14 21.42 1.85 -14.07
N LEU A 15 21.47 0.52 -14.00
CA LEU A 15 22.16 -0.19 -12.93
C LEU A 15 23.68 0.04 -12.96
N LYS A 16 24.31 0.08 -14.14
CA LYS A 16 25.74 0.40 -14.29
C LYS A 16 26.07 1.80 -13.75
N LYS A 17 25.14 2.77 -13.83
CA LYS A 17 25.30 4.12 -13.27
C LYS A 17 25.33 4.12 -11.74
N HIS A 18 24.88 3.06 -11.07
CA HIS A 18 24.96 2.94 -9.62
C HIS A 18 26.40 2.72 -9.13
N LYS A 19 27.37 2.47 -10.03
CA LYS A 19 28.78 2.21 -9.71
C LYS A 19 28.99 1.06 -8.71
N LYS A 20 28.02 0.14 -8.64
CA LYS A 20 28.08 -1.11 -7.89
C LYS A 20 28.52 -2.18 -8.87
N GLY A 21 29.62 -2.88 -8.57
CA GLY A 21 30.31 -3.76 -9.51
C GLY A 21 29.41 -4.78 -10.22
N LYS A 22 29.95 -5.48 -11.24
CA LYS A 22 29.18 -6.36 -12.14
C LYS A 22 28.26 -7.37 -11.41
N GLY A 23 28.65 -7.85 -10.22
CA GLY A 23 27.82 -8.75 -9.40
C GLY A 23 26.50 -8.14 -8.93
N TYR A 24 26.47 -6.86 -8.54
CA TYR A 24 25.24 -6.16 -8.14
C TYR A 24 24.29 -6.03 -9.33
N VAL A 25 24.82 -5.62 -10.49
CA VAL A 25 24.02 -5.48 -11.72
C VAL A 25 23.41 -6.83 -12.10
N ALA A 26 24.20 -7.91 -12.07
CA ALA A 26 23.71 -9.25 -12.37
C ALA A 26 22.61 -9.71 -11.38
N LYS A 27 22.80 -9.48 -10.08
CA LYS A 27 21.80 -9.81 -9.05
C LYS A 27 20.48 -9.07 -9.29
N LYS A 28 20.53 -7.76 -9.52
CA LYS A 28 19.33 -6.95 -9.78
C LYS A 28 18.63 -7.36 -11.07
N LEU A 29 19.37 -7.61 -12.14
CA LEU A 29 18.76 -8.12 -13.37
C LEU A 29 18.07 -9.46 -13.14
N ALA A 30 18.70 -10.40 -12.42
CA ALA A 30 18.09 -11.68 -12.09
C ALA A 30 16.80 -11.54 -11.26
N GLU A 31 16.79 -10.69 -10.22
CA GLU A 31 15.58 -10.38 -9.44
C GLU A 31 14.44 -9.85 -10.34
N GLN A 32 14.77 -8.94 -11.28
CA GLN A 32 13.79 -8.37 -12.20
C GLN A 32 13.28 -9.38 -13.22
N GLU A 33 14.12 -10.31 -13.69
CA GLU A 33 13.68 -11.39 -14.58
C GLU A 33 12.71 -12.33 -13.88
N THR A 34 12.99 -12.74 -12.63
CA THR A 34 12.03 -13.53 -11.83
C THR A 34 10.69 -12.83 -11.70
N LEU A 35 10.68 -11.52 -11.47
CA LEU A 35 9.43 -10.75 -11.36
C LEU A 35 8.67 -10.64 -12.70
N LYS A 36 9.35 -10.72 -13.85
CA LYS A 36 8.73 -10.71 -15.17
C LYS A 36 8.05 -12.03 -15.53
N GLU A 37 8.40 -13.13 -14.86
CA GLU A 37 7.77 -14.44 -15.09
C GLU A 37 6.28 -14.44 -14.67
N HIS A 38 5.89 -13.54 -13.77
CA HIS A 38 4.51 -13.42 -13.33
C HIS A 38 3.63 -12.70 -14.37
N GLU A 39 2.40 -13.20 -14.52
CA GLU A 39 1.40 -12.57 -15.38
C GLU A 39 1.11 -11.13 -14.93
N GLN A 40 0.96 -10.26 -15.91
CA GLN A 40 0.69 -8.85 -15.67
C GLN A 40 -0.75 -8.64 -15.26
N LEU A 41 -0.98 -7.73 -14.31
CA LEU A 41 -2.32 -7.37 -13.83
C LEU A 41 -3.25 -6.93 -14.98
N GLN A 42 -4.32 -7.69 -15.20
CA GLN A 42 -5.35 -7.44 -16.23
C GLN A 42 -6.49 -6.53 -15.70
N ALA A 43 -6.17 -5.27 -15.41
CA ALA A 43 -7.10 -4.36 -14.70
C ALA A 43 -8.04 -3.52 -15.59
N ASP A 44 -8.32 -3.93 -16.83
CA ASP A 44 -9.20 -3.19 -17.74
C ASP A 44 -10.67 -3.23 -17.29
N ARG A 45 -11.06 -4.31 -16.60
CA ARG A 45 -12.40 -4.46 -16.02
C ARG A 45 -12.35 -4.21 -14.53
N ILE A 46 -13.26 -3.36 -14.07
CA ILE A 46 -13.42 -3.06 -12.65
C ILE A 46 -14.23 -4.19 -12.00
N PRO A 47 -13.78 -4.75 -10.87
CA PRO A 47 -14.51 -5.80 -10.18
C PRO A 47 -15.93 -5.35 -9.80
N SER A 48 -16.91 -6.17 -10.16
CA SER A 48 -18.33 -5.83 -10.08
C SER A 48 -18.82 -5.71 -8.63
N HIS A 49 -18.26 -6.51 -7.74
CA HIS A 49 -18.60 -6.57 -6.31
C HIS A 49 -18.13 -5.32 -5.52
N LEU A 50 -17.22 -4.52 -6.07
CA LEU A 50 -16.79 -3.29 -5.40
C LEU A 50 -17.95 -2.28 -5.32
N CYS A 51 -18.10 -1.68 -4.13
CA CYS A 51 -19.03 -0.57 -3.95
C CYS A 51 -18.59 0.68 -4.73
N TYR A 52 -19.46 1.70 -4.81
CA TYR A 52 -19.15 2.97 -5.51
C TYR A 52 -17.78 3.57 -5.15
N TYR A 53 -17.46 3.66 -3.85
CA TYR A 53 -16.18 4.19 -3.39
C TYR A 53 -15.00 3.29 -3.74
N GLY A 54 -15.17 1.96 -3.66
CA GLY A 54 -14.12 1.02 -4.05
C GLY A 54 -13.83 1.05 -5.55
N LYS A 55 -14.87 1.14 -6.39
CA LYS A 55 -14.71 1.32 -7.85
C LYS A 55 -13.99 2.62 -8.20
N LYS A 56 -14.28 3.70 -7.47
CA LYS A 56 -13.57 4.97 -7.65
C LYS A 56 -12.10 4.85 -7.26
N GLU A 57 -11.80 4.15 -6.18
CA GLU A 57 -10.42 3.92 -5.74
C GLU A 57 -9.64 3.04 -6.71
N TRP A 58 -10.25 1.96 -7.21
CA TRP A 58 -9.68 1.10 -8.26
C TRP A 58 -9.22 1.93 -9.46
N LYS A 59 -10.10 2.77 -10.01
CA LYS A 59 -9.77 3.67 -11.13
C LYS A 59 -8.61 4.61 -10.82
N ARG A 60 -8.47 5.04 -9.57
CA ARG A 60 -7.41 5.95 -9.14
C ARG A 60 -6.06 5.25 -9.01
N ILE A 61 -6.02 4.06 -8.40
CA ILE A 61 -4.75 3.40 -8.06
C ILE A 61 -4.19 2.55 -9.19
N ILE A 62 -5.02 1.92 -10.02
CA ILE A 62 -4.56 1.01 -11.08
C ILE A 62 -3.54 1.66 -12.04
N PRO A 63 -3.75 2.89 -12.55
CA PRO A 63 -2.74 3.52 -13.42
C PRO A 63 -1.41 3.79 -12.72
N LEU A 64 -1.43 3.99 -11.40
CA LEU A 64 -0.23 4.22 -10.58
C LEU A 64 0.48 2.89 -10.26
N LEU A 65 -0.28 1.83 -9.98
CA LEU A 65 0.24 0.49 -9.73
C LEU A 65 0.95 -0.11 -10.95
N LYS A 66 0.57 0.29 -12.17
CA LYS A 66 1.29 -0.09 -13.40
C LYS A 66 2.77 0.39 -13.43
N GLN A 67 3.15 1.32 -12.56
CA GLN A 67 4.54 1.78 -12.41
C GLN A 67 5.36 0.92 -11.44
N LEU A 68 4.73 -0.05 -10.78
CA LEU A 68 5.34 -0.99 -9.86
C LEU A 68 5.34 -2.40 -10.48
N PRO A 69 6.18 -3.33 -10.00
CA PRO A 69 6.20 -4.71 -10.48
C PRO A 69 5.01 -5.52 -9.91
N ILE A 70 3.79 -5.05 -10.16
CA ILE A 70 2.55 -5.66 -9.70
C ILE A 70 2.10 -6.73 -10.70
N ALA A 71 1.81 -7.91 -10.18
CA ALA A 71 1.35 -9.07 -10.92
C ALA A 71 -0.17 -9.27 -10.78
N GLU A 72 -0.71 -10.14 -11.63
CA GLU A 72 -2.09 -10.62 -11.52
C GLU A 72 -2.33 -11.37 -10.20
N LEU A 73 -1.30 -12.02 -9.66
CA LEU A 73 -1.34 -12.68 -8.35
C LEU A 73 -1.69 -11.71 -7.22
N ASP A 74 -1.35 -10.42 -7.35
CA ASP A 74 -1.64 -9.39 -6.35
C ASP A 74 -3.09 -8.88 -6.42
N ARG A 75 -3.91 -9.35 -7.39
CA ARG A 75 -5.26 -8.84 -7.65
C ARG A 75 -6.12 -8.83 -6.40
N GLU A 76 -6.21 -9.95 -5.68
CA GLU A 76 -7.06 -10.08 -4.50
C GLU A 76 -6.71 -9.03 -3.43
N LEU A 77 -5.41 -8.76 -3.28
CA LEU A 77 -4.92 -7.76 -2.34
C LEU A 77 -5.30 -6.33 -2.76
N ILE A 78 -5.26 -6.04 -4.06
CA ILE A 78 -5.70 -4.75 -4.64
C ILE A 78 -7.22 -4.57 -4.51
N GLU A 79 -8.00 -5.64 -4.74
CA GLU A 79 -9.45 -5.64 -4.60
C GLU A 79 -9.85 -5.41 -3.14
N THR A 80 -9.19 -6.10 -2.22
CA THR A 80 -9.37 -5.92 -0.77
C THR A 80 -9.04 -4.48 -0.35
N TYR A 81 -7.94 -3.90 -0.84
CA TYR A 81 -7.61 -2.48 -0.59
C TYR A 81 -8.75 -1.56 -1.04
N CYS A 82 -9.29 -1.76 -2.25
CA CYS A 82 -10.38 -0.96 -2.78
C CYS A 82 -11.68 -1.14 -1.97
N MET A 83 -11.98 -2.37 -1.55
CA MET A 83 -13.13 -2.68 -0.70
C MET A 83 -13.02 -1.96 0.65
N LEU A 84 -11.89 -2.07 1.33
CA LEU A 84 -11.63 -1.43 2.62
C LEU A 84 -11.62 0.09 2.51
N HIS A 85 -11.11 0.65 1.40
CA HIS A 85 -11.23 2.09 1.13
C HIS A 85 -12.71 2.50 1.09
N GLY A 86 -13.55 1.70 0.45
CA GLY A 86 -14.98 1.95 0.42
C GLY A 86 -15.64 1.89 1.79
N SER A 87 -15.25 0.92 2.63
CA SER A 87 -15.70 0.82 4.02
C SER A 87 -15.27 2.02 4.85
N ARG A 88 -14.01 2.44 4.76
CA ARG A 88 -13.48 3.65 5.41
C ARG A 88 -14.32 4.88 5.11
N ARG A 89 -14.66 5.12 3.83
CA ARG A 89 -15.51 6.26 3.43
C ARG A 89 -16.92 6.22 4.01
N ARG A 90 -17.50 5.03 4.20
CA ARG A 90 -18.81 4.87 4.85
C ARG A 90 -18.74 5.13 6.35
N LEU A 91 -17.70 4.61 7.01
CA LEU A 91 -17.47 4.82 8.45
C LEU A 91 -17.18 6.29 8.78
N GLU A 92 -16.37 6.96 7.96
CA GLU A 92 -16.12 8.42 8.08
C GLU A 92 -17.43 9.22 8.02
N LYS A 93 -18.35 8.84 7.12
CA LYS A 93 -19.67 9.50 7.00
C LYS A 93 -20.57 9.23 8.21
N ASP A 94 -20.55 8.01 8.73
CA ASP A 94 -21.30 7.64 9.93
C ASP A 94 -20.84 8.49 11.12
N ILE A 95 -19.52 8.52 11.38
CA ILE A 95 -18.91 9.31 12.45
C ILE A 95 -19.19 10.81 12.25
N GLN A 96 -19.13 11.32 11.02
CA GLN A 96 -19.46 12.72 10.74
C GLN A 96 -20.92 13.05 11.10
N LYS A 97 -21.85 12.13 10.85
CA LYS A 97 -23.28 12.32 11.12
C LYS A 97 -23.61 12.16 12.60
N HIS A 98 -22.94 11.23 13.27
CA HIS A 98 -23.34 10.73 14.58
C HIS A 98 -22.39 11.10 15.72
N GLY A 99 -21.22 11.65 15.39
CA GLY A 99 -20.15 11.95 16.33
C GLY A 99 -19.28 10.74 16.63
N GLU A 100 -18.13 10.99 17.25
CA GLU A 100 -17.19 9.96 17.73
C GLU A 100 -17.66 9.31 19.04
N THR A 101 -18.61 9.95 19.72
CA THR A 101 -19.21 9.46 20.96
C THR A 101 -20.70 9.74 21.00
N TYR A 102 -21.43 8.88 21.71
CA TYR A 102 -22.84 9.02 22.00
C TYR A 102 -23.03 9.30 23.49
N LYS A 103 -23.85 10.29 23.81
CA LYS A 103 -24.32 10.56 25.17
C LYS A 103 -25.54 9.68 25.45
N ASN A 104 -25.51 8.95 26.56
CA ASN A 104 -26.66 8.21 27.06
C ASN A 104 -27.35 9.04 28.13
N TYR A 105 -28.67 8.98 28.16
CA TYR A 105 -29.50 9.69 29.12
C TYR A 105 -30.44 8.67 29.81
N ASP A 106 -30.80 8.92 31.07
CA ASP A 106 -31.86 8.16 31.75
C ASP A 106 -33.26 8.66 31.33
N GLU A 107 -34.32 8.07 31.89
CA GLU A 107 -35.72 8.45 31.63
C GLU A 107 -36.02 9.90 32.07
N ASP A 108 -35.27 10.43 33.04
CA ASP A 108 -35.40 11.80 33.56
C ASP A 108 -34.55 12.82 32.76
N GLY A 109 -33.81 12.37 31.74
CA GLY A 109 -32.97 13.21 30.89
C GLY A 109 -31.60 13.57 31.46
N ASN A 110 -31.16 12.95 32.55
CA ASN A 110 -29.82 13.14 33.10
C ASN A 110 -28.79 12.33 32.30
N LEU A 111 -27.62 12.90 32.08
CA LEU A 111 -26.52 12.23 31.39
C LEU A 111 -26.03 11.04 32.23
N THR A 112 -26.24 9.82 31.74
CA THR A 112 -25.81 8.57 32.41
C THR A 112 -24.44 8.10 31.96
N GLY A 113 -23.96 8.57 30.80
CA GLY A 113 -22.59 8.30 30.38
C GLY A 113 -22.31 8.64 28.93
N ILE A 114 -21.05 8.50 28.54
CA ILE A 114 -20.57 8.71 27.18
C ILE A 114 -19.99 7.39 26.67
N LYS A 115 -20.53 6.87 25.58
CA LYS A 115 -20.01 5.66 24.90
C LYS A 115 -19.34 6.05 23.59
N LYS A 116 -18.28 5.33 23.22
CA LYS A 116 -17.65 5.50 21.90
C LYS A 116 -18.60 5.07 20.78
N ASN A 117 -18.49 5.72 19.64
CA ASN A 117 -19.15 5.26 18.43
C ASN A 117 -18.46 3.98 17.93
N PRO A 118 -19.18 2.83 17.79
CA PRO A 118 -18.58 1.60 17.27
C PRO A 118 -17.93 1.76 15.90
N SER A 119 -18.45 2.67 15.07
CA SER A 119 -17.87 3.01 13.76
C SER A 119 -16.47 3.60 13.87
N TYR A 120 -16.13 4.24 15.00
CA TYR A 120 -14.80 4.81 15.22
C TYR A 120 -13.74 3.72 15.37
N ASP A 121 -13.98 2.71 16.20
CA ASP A 121 -13.02 1.62 16.39
C ASP A 121 -12.87 0.78 15.11
N LEU A 122 -13.97 0.55 14.38
CA LEU A 122 -13.93 -0.11 13.07
C LEU A 122 -13.22 0.74 12.01
N LEU A 123 -13.32 2.07 12.07
CA LEU A 123 -12.55 2.96 11.20
C LEU A 123 -11.05 2.81 11.47
N LEU A 124 -10.64 2.80 12.74
CA LEU A 124 -9.23 2.64 13.11
C LEU A 124 -8.66 1.30 12.65
N SER A 125 -9.40 0.19 12.79
CA SER A 125 -8.95 -1.12 12.29
C SER A 125 -8.85 -1.13 10.76
N THR A 126 -9.85 -0.56 10.07
CA THR A 126 -9.85 -0.44 8.60
C THR A 126 -8.66 0.37 8.09
N VAL A 127 -8.31 1.48 8.76
CA VAL A 127 -7.16 2.32 8.39
C VAL A 127 -5.83 1.59 8.61
N LYS A 128 -5.71 0.78 9.67
CA LYS A 128 -4.52 -0.05 9.91
C LYS A 128 -4.33 -1.07 8.79
N GLU A 129 -5.39 -1.77 8.43
CA GLU A 129 -5.35 -2.78 7.36
C GLU A 129 -5.00 -2.15 6.00
N LEU A 130 -5.62 -1.01 5.67
CA LEU A 130 -5.26 -0.24 4.47
C LEU A 130 -3.78 0.13 4.43
N ARG A 131 -3.18 0.50 5.58
CA ARG A 131 -1.76 0.82 5.66
C ARG A 131 -0.90 -0.43 5.44
N MET A 132 -1.29 -1.58 6.00
CA MET A 132 -0.59 -2.85 5.82
C MET A 132 -0.57 -3.28 4.36
N ILE A 133 -1.75 -3.28 3.72
CA ILE A 133 -1.87 -3.61 2.30
C ILE A 133 -1.09 -2.60 1.43
N ALA A 134 -1.14 -1.30 1.77
CA ALA A 134 -0.36 -0.29 1.05
C ALA A 134 1.15 -0.51 1.14
N ASN A 135 1.65 -1.02 2.26
CA ASN A 135 3.06 -1.39 2.40
C ASN A 135 3.40 -2.61 1.54
N GLN A 136 2.56 -3.65 1.57
CA GLN A 136 2.76 -4.87 0.78
C GLN A 136 2.77 -4.61 -0.72
N LEU A 137 1.86 -3.76 -1.20
CA LEU A 137 1.78 -3.37 -2.62
C LEU A 137 2.81 -2.29 -3.02
N GLY A 138 3.74 -1.92 -2.14
CA GLY A 138 4.77 -0.93 -2.44
C GLY A 138 4.28 0.51 -2.65
N MET A 139 3.09 0.84 -2.15
CA MET A 139 2.45 2.15 -2.38
C MET A 139 2.94 3.26 -1.45
N THR A 140 3.80 2.97 -0.47
CA THR A 140 4.27 3.97 0.49
C THR A 140 5.54 4.68 0.04
N MET A 141 5.83 5.83 0.65
CA MET A 141 7.04 6.58 0.34
C MET A 141 8.29 5.74 0.58
N ASN A 142 8.35 5.00 1.70
CA ASN A 142 9.49 4.14 2.02
C ASN A 142 9.67 3.04 0.97
N SER A 143 8.60 2.36 0.56
CA SER A 143 8.67 1.37 -0.52
C SER A 143 9.18 1.99 -1.83
N ARG A 144 8.72 3.19 -2.17
CA ARG A 144 9.24 3.92 -3.35
C ARG A 144 10.69 4.36 -3.20
N LEU A 145 11.12 4.75 -2.01
CA LEU A 145 12.52 5.09 -1.74
C LEU A 145 13.40 3.86 -1.88
N GLN A 146 12.98 2.71 -1.36
CA GLN A 146 13.72 1.45 -1.56
C GLN A 146 13.83 1.05 -3.04
N LEU A 147 12.81 1.37 -3.84
CA LEU A 147 12.91 1.21 -5.29
C LEU A 147 13.84 2.23 -5.93
N ALA A 148 13.96 3.45 -5.39
CA ALA A 148 14.72 4.56 -5.98
C ALA A 148 16.18 4.69 -5.52
N VAL A 149 16.51 4.13 -4.35
CA VAL A 149 17.81 4.26 -3.69
C VAL A 149 18.63 2.99 -3.92
N PRO A 150 19.89 3.08 -4.40
CA PRO A 150 20.82 1.96 -4.42
C PRO A 150 20.99 1.39 -3.00
N ASP A 151 20.94 0.06 -2.83
CA ASP A 151 20.82 -0.71 -1.56
C ASP A 151 21.87 -0.46 -0.43
N ASP A 152 22.72 0.56 -0.52
CA ASP A 152 23.85 0.78 0.41
C ASP A 152 23.46 1.01 1.86
N ASP A 153 22.30 1.58 2.13
CA ASP A 153 21.90 1.89 3.51
C ASP A 153 21.39 0.66 4.27
N LYS A 154 21.19 -0.49 3.61
CA LYS A 154 20.69 -1.72 4.26
C LYS A 154 21.79 -2.69 4.68
N GLU A 155 22.91 -2.74 3.96
CA GLU A 155 24.04 -3.63 4.30
C GLU A 155 24.83 -3.12 5.52
N GLU A 156 25.01 -1.80 5.68
CA GLU A 156 25.65 -1.26 6.89
C GLU A 156 24.83 -1.57 8.15
N ASP A 157 23.50 -1.51 8.07
CA ASP A 157 22.60 -1.73 9.21
C ASP A 157 22.55 -3.20 9.66
N GLU A 158 22.65 -4.18 8.75
CA GLU A 158 22.75 -5.59 9.12
C GLU A 158 24.13 -5.94 9.68
N ILE A 159 25.21 -5.42 9.09
CA ILE A 159 26.57 -5.61 9.61
C ILE A 159 26.71 -4.96 11.00
N LEU A 160 26.17 -3.75 11.21
CA LEU A 160 26.17 -3.10 12.53
C LEU A 160 25.32 -3.83 13.56
N LYS A 161 24.23 -4.50 13.16
CA LYS A 161 23.43 -5.34 14.07
C LYS A 161 24.16 -6.63 14.45
N LEU A 162 24.89 -7.25 13.51
CA LEU A 162 25.73 -8.42 13.76
C LEU A 162 26.95 -8.13 14.63
N LEU A 163 27.48 -6.91 14.59
CA LEU A 163 28.61 -6.48 15.41
C LEU A 163 28.21 -5.99 16.83
N LYS A 164 26.91 -5.81 17.09
CA LYS A 164 26.36 -5.34 18.38
C LYS A 164 25.58 -6.42 19.14
N GLY A 165 25.54 -7.65 18.62
CA GLY A 165 25.10 -8.86 19.34
C GLY A 165 26.30 -9.72 19.70
#